data_AF-A0A2G9UAT9-F1
#
_entry.id   AF-A0A2G9UAT9-F1
#
_cell.length_a   1.000
_cell.length_b   1.000
_cell.length_c   1.000
_cell.angle_alpha   90.00
_cell.angle_beta   90.00
_cell.angle_gamma   90.00
#
_symmetry.space_group_name_H-M   'P 1'
#
loop_
_entity.id
_entity.type
_entity.pdbx_description
1 polymer ?
#
loop_
_entity_poly.entity_id
_entity_poly.type
_entity_poly.pdbx_seq_one_letter_code
_entity_poly.pdbx_strand_id
1 'polypeptide(L)'
;LVLLVVQYHYAYRFVFQRHKVYWNVPSKVCYTRKTDIPLEQFGITHNKGHEFLGDQIVIFYEYNFGYFPYFADYNPDTPVNGGLPQNCPLDKHLARVSQQIREAIPREDFSGIAVIDFEEWRPLYQMNWGQKAVYKRESVRRVRQQYPFISNKSAEEMAKKEFNMAAK
;
A
#
# COMPACT_ATOMS: atom_id res chain seq x y z
N LEU A 1 -3.31 56.09 6.02
CA LEU A 1 -1.92 56.41 5.64
C LEU A 1 -1.52 55.43 4.54
N VAL A 2 -1.43 55.94 3.31
CA VAL A 2 -1.07 55.17 2.12
C VAL A 2 0.45 55.11 2.06
N LEU A 3 1.04 53.92 2.02
CA LEU A 3 2.44 53.73 1.65
C LEU A 3 2.47 53.13 0.25
N LEU A 4 2.76 54.00 -0.72
CA LEU A 4 3.12 53.63 -2.09
C LEU A 4 4.60 53.26 -2.12
N VAL A 5 4.89 51.99 -2.43
CA VAL A 5 6.20 51.57 -2.93
C VAL A 5 5.97 51.11 -4.36
N VAL A 6 6.45 51.91 -5.32
CA VAL A 6 6.47 51.55 -6.74
C VAL A 6 7.77 50.81 -7.01
N GLN A 7 7.69 49.50 -7.26
CA GLN A 7 8.79 48.73 -7.83
C GLN A 7 8.20 47.71 -8.82
N TYR A 8 8.69 47.78 -10.06
CA TYR A 8 8.40 46.98 -11.25
C TYR A 8 7.52 45.72 -11.05
N HIS A 9 6.36 45.71 -11.71
CA HIS A 9 5.44 44.57 -11.76
C HIS A 9 6.06 43.36 -12.48
N TYR A 10 6.75 42.50 -11.72
CA TYR A 10 6.53 41.07 -11.85
C TYR A 10 5.73 40.66 -10.61
N ALA A 11 4.42 40.57 -10.77
CA ALA A 11 3.57 39.93 -9.78
C ALA A 11 3.92 38.44 -9.77
N TYR A 12 4.92 38.05 -8.98
CA TYR A 12 5.03 36.67 -8.58
C TYR A 12 3.80 36.36 -7.73
N ARG A 13 2.79 35.74 -8.36
CA ARG A 13 1.79 34.97 -7.63
C ARG A 13 2.59 33.91 -6.86
N PHE A 14 2.85 34.17 -5.58
CA PHE A 14 3.05 33.08 -4.64
C PHE A 14 1.73 32.31 -4.62
N VAL A 15 1.63 31.31 -5.49
CA VAL A 15 0.66 30.24 -5.30
C VAL A 15 1.15 29.53 -4.05
N PHE A 16 0.61 29.90 -2.89
CA PHE A 16 0.64 29.00 -1.75
C PHE A 16 0.01 27.70 -2.25
N GLN A 17 0.84 26.68 -2.48
CA GLN A 17 0.37 25.33 -2.73
C GLN A 17 -0.50 24.96 -1.53
N ARG A 18 -1.81 24.92 -1.74
CA ARG A 18 -2.76 24.46 -0.72
C ARG A 18 -2.49 22.97 -0.54
N HIS A 19 -1.81 22.62 0.55
CA HIS A 19 -1.57 21.22 0.88
C HIS A 19 -2.91 20.61 1.33
N LYS A 20 -3.36 19.57 0.62
CA LYS A 20 -4.56 18.83 1.02
C LYS A 20 -4.18 17.88 2.16
N VAL A 21 -4.97 17.90 3.22
CA VAL A 21 -4.90 16.95 4.33
C VAL A 21 -6.12 16.05 4.23
N TYR A 22 -5.93 14.72 4.29
CA TYR A 22 -7.00 13.74 4.19
C TYR A 22 -7.23 13.05 5.54
N TRP A 23 -8.49 12.82 5.86
CA TRP A 23 -8.91 12.10 7.05
C TRP A 23 -9.14 10.61 6.73
N ASN A 24 -8.19 9.75 7.10
CA ASN A 24 -8.30 8.29 6.97
C ASN A 24 -8.44 7.58 8.32
N VAL A 25 -9.31 8.11 9.20
CA VAL A 25 -9.61 7.51 10.51
C VAL A 25 -11.03 6.92 10.46
N PRO A 26 -11.26 5.69 10.98
CA PRO A 26 -12.57 5.03 10.94
C PRO A 26 -13.59 5.67 11.91
N SER A 27 -13.95 6.93 11.66
CA SER A 27 -14.80 7.74 12.55
C SER A 27 -16.30 7.62 12.28
N LYS A 28 -16.73 6.68 11.42
CA LYS A 28 -18.16 6.41 11.13
C LYS A 28 -19.00 6.16 12.37
N VAL A 29 -18.45 5.44 13.34
CA VAL A 29 -19.13 5.13 14.62
C VAL A 29 -19.41 6.41 15.40
N CYS A 30 -18.43 7.32 15.48
CA CYS A 30 -18.57 8.62 16.14
C CYS A 30 -19.60 9.50 15.42
N TYR A 31 -19.53 9.56 14.09
CA TYR A 31 -20.49 10.29 13.26
C TYR A 31 -21.94 9.80 13.50
N THR A 32 -22.15 8.48 13.56
CA THR A 32 -23.46 7.88 13.83
C THR A 32 -23.98 8.20 15.24
N ARG A 33 -23.07 8.32 16.21
CA ARG A 33 -23.37 8.73 17.60
C ARG A 33 -23.51 10.25 17.77
N LYS A 34 -23.45 11.03 16.68
CA LYS A 34 -23.53 12.50 16.69
C LYS A 34 -22.43 13.14 17.54
N THR A 35 -21.27 12.50 17.64
CA THR A 35 -20.07 13.12 18.20
C THR A 35 -19.51 14.10 17.19
N ASP A 36 -19.31 15.35 17.61
CA ASP A 36 -18.76 16.38 16.73
C ASP A 36 -17.27 16.14 16.45
N ILE A 37 -16.92 16.19 15.17
CA ILE A 37 -15.54 16.12 14.66
C ILE A 37 -15.44 17.21 13.58
N PRO A 38 -14.98 18.43 13.91
CA PRO A 38 -15.11 19.59 13.04
C PRO A 38 -14.04 19.64 11.93
N LEU A 39 -13.99 18.61 11.08
CA LEU A 39 -12.99 18.46 10.01
C LEU A 39 -13.03 19.62 9.00
N GLU A 40 -14.24 20.08 8.66
CA GLU A 40 -14.46 21.20 7.75
C GLU A 40 -13.86 22.51 8.27
N GLN A 41 -13.95 22.77 9.58
CA GLN A 41 -13.38 23.96 10.22
C GLN A 41 -11.85 24.04 10.03
N PHE A 42 -11.19 22.88 9.93
CA PHE A 42 -9.76 22.77 9.72
C PHE A 42 -9.35 22.57 8.25
N GLY A 43 -10.31 22.58 7.33
CA GLY A 43 -10.05 22.34 5.90
C GLY A 43 -9.52 20.93 5.62
N ILE A 44 -9.82 19.95 6.49
CA ILE A 44 -9.42 18.56 6.30
C ILE A 44 -10.42 17.91 5.35
N THR A 45 -9.91 17.32 4.27
CA THR A 45 -10.71 16.56 3.29
C THR A 45 -11.08 15.21 3.87
N HIS A 46 -12.34 14.81 3.81
CA HIS A 46 -12.82 13.56 4.38
C HIS A 46 -13.95 12.95 3.55
N ASN A 47 -14.11 11.65 3.64
CA ASN A 47 -15.21 10.94 2.98
C ASN A 47 -16.57 11.44 3.49
N LYS A 48 -17.55 11.48 2.59
CA LYS A 48 -18.93 11.80 2.91
C LYS A 48 -19.44 10.88 4.01
N GLY A 49 -20.11 11.44 5.03
CA GLY A 49 -20.69 10.66 6.12
C GLY A 49 -19.67 9.88 6.96
N HIS A 50 -18.39 10.27 6.91
CA HIS A 50 -17.27 9.63 7.62
C HIS A 50 -17.09 8.15 7.26
N GLU A 51 -17.48 7.74 6.05
CA GLU A 51 -17.19 6.39 5.56
C GLU A 51 -15.69 6.13 5.53
N PHE A 52 -15.26 4.93 5.89
CA PHE A 52 -13.85 4.59 5.88
C PHE A 52 -13.31 4.37 4.46
N LEU A 53 -14.15 3.79 3.59
CA LEU A 53 -13.92 3.71 2.15
C LEU A 53 -14.94 4.64 1.49
N GLY A 54 -14.50 5.70 0.84
CA GLY A 54 -15.41 6.71 0.31
C GLY A 54 -14.88 7.49 -0.88
N ASP A 55 -15.44 8.67 -1.09
CA ASP A 55 -15.25 9.48 -2.29
C ASP A 55 -13.93 10.27 -2.32
N GLN A 56 -13.28 10.45 -1.17
CA GLN A 56 -12.02 11.21 -1.04
C GLN A 56 -10.80 10.30 -0.85
N ILE A 57 -10.95 9.24 -0.05
CA ILE A 57 -9.86 8.31 0.26
C ILE A 57 -10.40 6.88 0.48
N VAL A 58 -9.66 5.90 -0.01
CA VAL A 58 -9.90 4.46 0.14
C VAL A 58 -8.57 3.79 0.47
N ILE A 59 -8.57 2.87 1.42
CA ILE A 59 -7.39 2.07 1.77
C ILE A 59 -7.68 0.57 1.61
N PHE A 60 -6.76 -0.14 1.00
CA PHE A 60 -6.79 -1.58 0.80
C PHE A 60 -5.70 -2.25 1.63
N TYR A 61 -6.10 -2.99 2.65
CA TYR A 61 -5.16 -3.72 3.51
C TYR A 61 -4.76 -5.07 2.90
N GLU A 62 -3.48 -5.40 3.03
CA GLU A 62 -2.85 -6.61 2.49
C GLU A 62 -3.59 -7.92 2.71
N TYR A 63 -4.13 -8.15 3.90
CA TYR A 63 -4.80 -9.43 4.22
C TYR A 63 -6.12 -9.64 3.49
N ASN A 64 -6.72 -8.56 2.96
CA ASN A 64 -8.00 -8.58 2.29
C ASN A 64 -7.94 -8.13 0.83
N PHE A 65 -6.75 -7.90 0.26
CA PHE A 65 -6.60 -7.33 -1.07
C PHE A 65 -5.77 -8.20 -2.00
N GLY A 66 -6.45 -8.76 -3.01
CA GLY A 66 -5.88 -9.75 -3.91
C GLY A 66 -5.53 -11.07 -3.20
N TYR A 67 -4.67 -11.85 -3.86
CA TYR A 67 -4.02 -13.02 -3.26
C TYR A 67 -2.60 -12.66 -2.82
N PHE A 68 -2.46 -11.61 -2.02
CA PHE A 68 -1.15 -11.18 -1.54
C PHE A 68 -0.51 -12.31 -0.70
N PRO A 69 0.71 -12.77 -1.04
CA PRO A 69 1.35 -13.89 -0.35
C PRO A 69 2.13 -13.43 0.88
N TYR A 70 1.98 -14.13 1.99
CA TYR A 70 2.71 -13.82 3.22
C TYR A 70 2.81 -15.05 4.14
N PHE A 71 3.67 -14.95 5.16
CA PHE A 71 3.76 -15.94 6.23
C PHE A 71 3.07 -15.39 7.46
N ALA A 72 1.99 -16.02 7.92
CA ALA A 72 1.29 -15.56 9.12
C ALA A 72 2.25 -15.55 10.31
N ASP A 73 2.31 -14.43 11.04
CA ASP A 73 3.25 -14.18 12.14
C ASP A 73 4.74 -14.40 11.77
N TYR A 74 5.09 -14.23 10.48
CA TYR A 74 6.41 -14.54 9.92
C TYR A 74 6.86 -16.00 10.14
N ASN A 75 5.91 -16.92 10.34
CA ASN A 75 6.16 -18.34 10.52
C ASN A 75 6.16 -19.08 9.17
N PRO A 76 7.28 -19.71 8.75
CA PRO A 76 7.37 -20.39 7.47
C PRO A 76 6.41 -21.59 7.30
N ASP A 77 5.89 -22.14 8.41
CA ASP A 77 4.95 -23.27 8.40
C ASP A 77 3.50 -22.86 8.15
N THR A 78 3.21 -21.55 8.16
CA THR A 78 1.87 -20.98 7.95
C THR A 78 1.82 -20.05 6.73
N PRO A 79 2.14 -20.54 5.51
CA PRO A 79 2.10 -19.71 4.30
C PRO A 79 0.65 -19.43 3.87
N VAL A 80 0.35 -18.17 3.62
CA VAL A 80 -0.89 -17.70 3.00
C VAL A 80 -0.61 -17.34 1.55
N ASN A 81 -1.47 -17.78 0.63
CA ASN A 81 -1.30 -17.62 -0.82
C ASN A 81 0.09 -18.05 -1.36
N GLY A 82 0.71 -19.04 -0.71
CA GLY A 82 2.03 -19.55 -1.09
C GLY A 82 3.22 -18.83 -0.44
N GLY A 83 3.00 -17.82 0.40
CA GLY A 83 3.99 -17.18 1.28
C GLY A 83 5.03 -16.28 0.61
N LEU A 84 5.43 -16.59 -0.63
CA LEU A 84 6.39 -15.83 -1.42
C LEU A 84 5.75 -15.25 -2.68
N PRO A 85 6.18 -14.06 -3.16
CA PRO A 85 5.68 -13.48 -4.40
C PRO A 85 5.87 -14.42 -5.60
N GLN A 86 7.01 -15.10 -5.72
CA GLN A 86 7.28 -16.07 -6.79
C GLN A 86 6.46 -17.37 -6.72
N ASN A 87 5.60 -17.53 -5.70
CA ASN A 87 4.65 -18.64 -5.58
C ASN A 87 3.21 -18.24 -5.92
N CYS A 88 2.93 -16.94 -6.06
CA CYS A 88 1.57 -16.44 -6.27
C CYS A 88 1.24 -16.38 -7.78
N PRO A 89 0.12 -16.98 -8.24
CA PRO A 89 -0.35 -16.79 -9.60
C PRO A 89 -0.84 -15.34 -9.81
N LEU A 90 -0.06 -14.55 -10.56
CA LEU A 90 -0.30 -13.12 -10.77
C LEU A 90 -1.64 -12.85 -11.45
N ASP A 91 -2.05 -13.68 -12.40
CA ASP A 91 -3.33 -13.59 -13.09
C ASP A 91 -4.52 -13.67 -12.12
N LYS A 92 -4.48 -14.62 -11.17
CA LYS A 92 -5.49 -14.77 -10.13
C LYS A 92 -5.48 -13.58 -9.17
N HIS A 93 -4.31 -13.11 -8.76
CA HIS A 93 -4.17 -11.93 -7.91
C HIS A 93 -4.81 -10.71 -8.58
N LEU A 94 -4.48 -10.43 -9.85
CA LEU A 94 -4.99 -9.29 -10.60
C LEU A 94 -6.50 -9.38 -10.83
N ALA A 95 -7.04 -10.56 -11.13
CA ALA A 95 -8.48 -10.77 -11.27
C ALA A 95 -9.22 -10.42 -9.96
N ARG A 96 -8.69 -10.86 -8.81
CA ARG A 96 -9.26 -10.57 -7.50
C ARG A 96 -9.15 -9.09 -7.13
N VAL A 97 -7.99 -8.47 -7.35
CA VAL A 97 -7.77 -7.03 -7.16
C VAL A 97 -8.75 -6.21 -8.00
N SER A 98 -8.92 -6.55 -9.28
CA SER A 98 -9.84 -5.85 -10.17
C SER A 98 -11.29 -5.92 -9.68
N GLN A 99 -11.73 -7.08 -9.20
CA GLN A 99 -13.04 -7.23 -8.56
C GLN A 99 -13.17 -6.31 -7.33
N GLN A 100 -12.21 -6.37 -6.40
CA GLN A 100 -12.29 -5.64 -5.13
C GLN A 100 -12.19 -4.12 -5.31
N ILE A 101 -11.43 -3.65 -6.28
CA ILE A 101 -11.41 -2.23 -6.66
C ILE A 101 -12.80 -1.80 -7.14
N ARG A 102 -13.46 -2.57 -8.01
CA ARG A 102 -14.82 -2.22 -8.47
C ARG A 102 -15.86 -2.23 -7.36
N GLU A 103 -15.70 -3.11 -6.37
CA GLU A 103 -16.59 -3.17 -5.21
C GLU A 103 -16.39 -1.97 -4.28
N ALA A 104 -15.14 -1.61 -3.97
CA ALA A 104 -14.82 -0.50 -3.06
C ALA A 104 -14.91 0.88 -3.72
N ILE A 105 -14.65 0.97 -5.01
CA ILE A 105 -14.62 2.19 -5.82
C ILE A 105 -15.53 1.99 -7.05
N PRO A 106 -16.87 2.01 -6.86
CA PRO A 106 -17.81 1.75 -7.94
C PRO A 106 -17.91 2.89 -8.96
N ARG A 107 -17.42 4.09 -8.60
CA ARG A 107 -17.42 5.25 -9.49
C ARG A 107 -16.20 5.23 -10.40
N GLU A 108 -16.42 5.09 -11.71
CA GLU A 108 -15.34 5.12 -12.70
C GLU A 108 -14.63 6.49 -12.78
N ASP A 109 -15.29 7.57 -12.35
CA ASP A 109 -14.74 8.92 -12.27
C ASP A 109 -14.09 9.25 -10.90
N PHE A 110 -13.71 8.22 -10.13
CA PHE A 110 -13.04 8.41 -8.85
C PHE A 110 -11.73 9.19 -9.02
N SER A 111 -11.63 10.31 -8.29
CA SER A 111 -10.47 11.22 -8.31
C SER A 111 -9.86 11.44 -6.92
N GLY A 112 -10.25 10.62 -5.95
CA GLY A 112 -9.67 10.58 -4.60
C GLY A 112 -8.35 9.80 -4.54
N ILE A 113 -7.89 9.53 -3.33
CA ILE A 113 -6.67 8.75 -3.08
C ILE A 113 -7.03 7.28 -2.82
N ALA A 114 -6.43 6.36 -3.58
CA ALA A 114 -6.46 4.93 -3.28
C ALA A 114 -5.09 4.50 -2.73
N VAL A 115 -5.08 3.99 -1.50
CA VAL A 115 -3.87 3.51 -0.81
C VAL A 115 -3.88 1.98 -0.81
N ILE A 116 -2.78 1.37 -1.22
CA ILE A 116 -2.54 -0.06 -1.06
C ILE A 116 -1.52 -0.21 0.06
N ASP A 117 -1.91 -0.90 1.12
CA ASP A 117 -1.14 -1.02 2.35
C ASP A 117 -0.59 -2.45 2.48
N PHE A 118 0.53 -2.68 1.80
CA PHE A 118 1.28 -3.94 1.77
C PHE A 118 2.57 -3.80 2.55
N GLU A 119 2.67 -4.51 3.65
CA GLU A 119 3.73 -4.37 4.63
C GLU A 119 4.50 -5.67 4.86
N GLU A 120 3.92 -6.85 4.64
CA GLU A 120 4.50 -8.15 5.01
C GLU A 120 5.92 -8.38 4.47
N TRP A 121 6.19 -7.97 3.23
CA TRP A 121 7.51 -8.01 2.63
C TRP A 121 7.81 -6.77 1.80
N ARG A 122 9.10 -6.49 1.62
CA ARG A 122 9.59 -5.38 0.79
C ARG A 122 9.96 -5.91 -0.58
N PRO A 123 9.73 -5.15 -1.67
CA PRO A 123 9.94 -5.64 -3.03
C PRO A 123 11.41 -5.92 -3.36
N LEU A 124 12.34 -5.30 -2.63
CA LEU A 124 13.76 -5.60 -2.73
C LEU A 124 14.13 -6.67 -1.70
N TYR A 125 14.55 -7.84 -2.17
CA TYR A 125 15.03 -8.97 -1.36
C TYR A 125 15.99 -8.55 -0.25
N GLN A 126 16.94 -7.66 -0.55
CA GLN A 126 17.95 -7.19 0.41
C GLN A 126 17.34 -6.37 1.56
N MET A 127 16.17 -5.77 1.37
CA MET A 127 15.47 -4.98 2.37
C MET A 127 14.60 -5.83 3.30
N ASN A 128 14.49 -7.14 3.08
CA ASN A 128 13.75 -8.06 3.95
C ASN A 128 14.61 -8.52 5.13
N TRP A 129 14.98 -7.57 6.00
CA TRP A 129 15.69 -7.79 7.26
C TRP A 129 14.73 -7.83 8.47
N GLY A 130 15.26 -8.17 9.65
CA GLY A 130 14.46 -8.31 10.88
C GLY A 130 13.50 -9.50 10.79
N GLN A 131 12.25 -9.33 11.24
CA GLN A 131 11.21 -10.36 11.14
C GLN A 131 10.96 -10.83 9.69
N LYS A 132 11.18 -9.94 8.71
CA LYS A 132 11.03 -10.24 7.27
C LYS A 132 12.15 -11.13 6.72
N ALA A 133 13.15 -11.51 7.52
CA ALA A 133 14.19 -12.44 7.08
C ALA A 133 13.64 -13.83 6.67
N VAL A 134 12.42 -14.18 7.10
CA VAL A 134 11.73 -15.40 6.63
C VAL A 134 11.61 -15.44 5.10
N TYR A 135 11.28 -14.32 4.45
CA TYR A 135 11.15 -14.25 2.99
C TYR A 135 12.46 -14.56 2.28
N LYS A 136 13.60 -14.16 2.86
CA LYS A 136 14.93 -14.51 2.35
C LYS A 136 15.21 -16.01 2.49
N ARG A 137 15.05 -16.54 3.71
CA ARG A 137 15.32 -17.96 4.01
C ARG A 137 14.46 -18.89 3.16
N GLU A 138 13.17 -18.58 3.06
CA GLU A 138 12.21 -19.40 2.33
C GLU A 138 12.43 -19.33 0.81
N SER A 139 12.85 -18.17 0.28
CA SER A 139 13.26 -18.08 -1.13
C SER A 139 14.47 -18.97 -1.42
N VAL A 140 15.48 -18.99 -0.55
CA VAL A 140 16.65 -19.88 -0.70
C VAL A 140 16.26 -21.35 -0.54
N ARG A 141 15.39 -21.67 0.44
CA ARG A 141 14.89 -23.03 0.66
C ARG A 141 14.19 -23.56 -0.59
N ARG A 142 13.32 -22.74 -1.21
CA ARG A 142 12.64 -23.08 -2.47
C ARG A 142 13.63 -23.42 -3.58
N VAL A 143 14.66 -22.58 -3.80
CA VAL A 143 15.69 -22.83 -4.81
C VAL A 143 16.40 -24.16 -4.56
N ARG A 144 16.76 -24.46 -3.30
CA ARG A 144 17.43 -25.73 -2.95
C ARG A 144 16.55 -26.96 -3.14
N GLN A 145 15.24 -26.83 -2.98
CA GLN A 145 14.32 -27.93 -3.27
C GLN A 145 14.32 -28.28 -4.76
N GLN A 146 14.48 -27.28 -5.63
CA GLN A 146 14.55 -27.47 -7.08
C GLN A 146 15.95 -27.90 -7.54
N TYR A 147 17.00 -27.42 -6.87
CA TYR A 147 18.40 -27.70 -7.21
C TYR A 147 19.18 -28.18 -5.97
N PRO A 148 19.09 -29.46 -5.58
CA PRO A 148 19.64 -29.94 -4.30
C PRO A 148 21.15 -29.77 -4.14
N PHE A 149 21.91 -29.78 -5.24
CA PHE A 149 23.37 -29.69 -5.25
C PHE A 149 23.94 -28.30 -5.52
N ILE A 150 23.08 -27.27 -5.60
CA ILE A 150 23.50 -25.89 -5.85
C ILE A 150 24.37 -25.35 -4.70
N SER A 151 25.40 -24.56 -5.05
CA SER A 151 26.22 -23.89 -4.03
C SER A 151 25.40 -22.86 -3.25
N ASN A 152 25.80 -22.57 -2.00
CA ASN A 152 25.10 -21.59 -1.15
C ASN A 152 24.99 -20.22 -1.84
N LYS A 153 26.09 -19.75 -2.45
CA LYS A 153 26.16 -18.46 -3.13
C LYS A 153 25.22 -18.41 -4.33
N SER A 154 25.23 -19.46 -5.15
CA SER A 154 24.37 -19.55 -6.34
C SER A 154 22.89 -19.65 -5.95
N ALA A 155 22.56 -20.34 -4.86
CA ALA A 155 21.20 -20.42 -4.34
C ALA A 155 20.66 -19.05 -3.92
N GLU A 156 21.48 -18.27 -3.21
CA GLU A 156 21.09 -16.94 -2.75
C GLU A 156 20.92 -15.95 -3.90
N GLU A 157 21.83 -15.95 -4.88
CA GLU A 157 21.70 -15.08 -6.05
C GLU A 157 20.46 -15.41 -6.90
N MET A 158 20.17 -16.72 -7.07
CA MET A 158 18.95 -17.16 -7.76
C MET A 158 17.70 -16.76 -6.98
N ALA A 159 17.66 -17.02 -5.67
CA ALA A 159 16.53 -16.65 -4.80
C ALA A 159 16.27 -15.14 -4.82
N LYS A 160 17.33 -14.32 -4.77
CA LYS A 160 17.25 -12.86 -4.88
C LYS A 160 16.65 -12.44 -6.23
N LYS A 161 17.12 -13.03 -7.33
CA LYS A 161 16.63 -12.73 -8.69
C LYS A 161 15.16 -13.09 -8.85
N GLU A 162 14.76 -14.29 -8.42
CA GLU A 162 13.38 -14.77 -8.51
C GLU A 162 12.44 -13.92 -7.65
N PHE A 163 12.81 -13.65 -6.40
CA PHE A 163 12.01 -12.82 -5.49
C PHE A 163 11.82 -11.40 -6.05
N ASN A 164 12.91 -10.72 -6.42
CA ASN A 164 12.84 -9.35 -6.95
C ASN A 164 12.04 -9.28 -8.26
N MET A 165 12.07 -10.33 -9.09
CA MET A 165 11.32 -10.37 -10.33
C MET A 165 9.82 -10.53 -10.07
N ALA A 166 9.44 -11.37 -9.11
CA ALA A 166 8.04 -11.60 -8.77
C ALA A 166 7.42 -10.48 -7.90
N ALA A 167 8.25 -9.77 -7.13
CA ALA A 167 7.81 -8.67 -6.28
C ALA A 167 7.74 -7.30 -6.97
N LYS A 168 8.13 -7.23 -8.25
CA LYS A 168 8.12 -6.03 -9.09
C LYS A 168 6.78 -5.88 -9.80
#